data_AF-A0A8T4IEC0-F1
#
_entry.id   AF-A0A8T4IEC0-F1
#
_cell.length_a   1.000
_cell.length_b   1.000
_cell.length_c   1.000
_cell.angle_alpha   90.00
_cell.angle_beta   90.00
_cell.angle_gamma   90.00
#
_symmetry.space_group_name_H-M   'P 1'
#
loop_
_entity.id
_entity.type
_entity.pdbx_description
1 polymer ?
#
loop_
_entity_poly.entity_id
_entity_poly.type
_entity_poly.pdbx_seq_one_letter_code
_entity_poly.pdbx_strand_id
1 'polypeptide(L)'
;MAAQTFPQKPAAERCFDVLVFGKIVGQTPSDPPNLGDGNILMSWPYFIDLKITRVNKGKIGAKKITALSVQHTYWRSDLGTKKWWLRRNTEGGYNILTVQGGHEPPQCSAAMPPATAYLTPAPGQTLDDMRKAGKQRYGSRP
;
A
#
# COMPACT_ATOMS: atom_id res chain seq x y z
N MET A 1 -2.85 -37.46 -1.47
CA MET A 1 -3.45 -36.11 -1.54
C MET A 1 -2.40 -35.12 -1.04
N ALA A 2 -1.76 -34.36 -1.95
CA ALA A 2 -0.75 -33.37 -1.56
C ALA A 2 -1.45 -32.06 -1.19
N ALA A 3 -1.27 -31.61 0.06
CA ALA A 3 -1.72 -30.30 0.48
C ALA A 3 -0.95 -29.23 -0.31
N GLN A 4 -1.64 -28.48 -1.17
CA GLN A 4 -1.08 -27.31 -1.83
C GLN A 4 -0.71 -26.31 -0.73
N THR A 5 0.58 -26.18 -0.48
CA THR A 5 1.10 -25.18 0.44
C THR A 5 1.07 -23.86 -0.29
N PHE A 6 0.04 -23.04 -0.04
CA PHE A 6 0.03 -21.66 -0.54
C PHE A 6 1.30 -20.95 -0.04
N PRO A 7 2.04 -20.24 -0.90
CA PRO A 7 3.23 -19.53 -0.46
C PRO A 7 2.86 -18.57 0.66
N GLN A 8 3.32 -18.90 1.85
CA GLN A 8 3.21 -18.05 3.01
C GLN A 8 3.96 -16.76 2.68
N LYS A 9 3.25 -15.62 2.56
CA LYS A 9 3.87 -14.29 2.40
C LYS A 9 5.06 -14.16 3.35
N PRO A 10 6.25 -13.71 2.89
CA PRO A 10 7.45 -13.62 3.72
C PRO A 10 7.18 -12.95 5.07
N ALA A 11 7.86 -13.38 6.13
CA ALA A 11 7.68 -12.79 7.47
C ALA A 11 7.88 -11.26 7.49
N ALA A 12 8.76 -10.74 6.63
CA ALA A 12 8.98 -9.31 6.43
C ALA A 12 7.74 -8.54 5.96
N GLU A 13 6.77 -9.22 5.35
CA GLU A 13 5.48 -8.66 4.90
C GLU A 13 4.39 -8.71 5.97
N ARG A 14 4.63 -9.33 7.13
CA ARG A 14 3.61 -9.57 8.16
C ARG A 14 3.72 -8.68 9.40
N CYS A 15 4.71 -7.77 9.45
CA CYS A 15 4.87 -6.82 10.55
C CYS A 15 4.70 -5.38 10.07
N PHE A 16 4.40 -4.47 10.99
CA PHE A 16 4.30 -3.03 10.71
C PHE A 16 5.45 -2.24 11.37
N ASP A 17 5.93 -1.18 10.71
CA ASP A 17 6.89 -0.24 11.30
C ASP A 17 6.18 0.92 12.01
N VAL A 18 5.10 1.42 11.41
CA VAL A 18 4.37 2.58 11.90
C VAL A 18 2.87 2.31 11.89
N LEU A 19 2.20 2.74 12.94
CA LEU A 19 0.75 2.72 13.04
C LEU A 19 0.24 4.16 13.15
N VAL A 20 -0.58 4.56 12.19
CA VAL A 20 -1.12 5.93 12.13
C VAL A 20 -2.64 5.93 12.06
N PHE A 21 -3.23 7.01 12.56
CA PHE A 21 -4.58 7.42 12.19
C PHE A 21 -4.48 8.47 11.10
N GLY A 22 -5.28 8.33 10.06
CA GLY A 22 -5.27 9.28 8.95
C GLY A 22 -6.48 9.13 8.03
N LYS A 23 -6.67 10.17 7.21
CA LYS A 23 -7.72 10.23 6.19
C LYS A 23 -7.09 10.04 4.81
N ILE A 24 -7.76 9.28 3.94
CA ILE A 24 -7.43 9.25 2.52
C ILE A 24 -7.79 10.61 1.92
N VAL A 25 -6.81 11.30 1.35
CA VAL A 25 -7.02 12.58 0.65
C VAL A 25 -6.85 12.46 -0.86
N GLY A 26 -6.29 11.34 -1.32
CA GLY A 26 -6.19 10.95 -2.71
C GLY A 26 -5.97 9.45 -2.81
N GLN A 27 -6.50 8.84 -3.87
CA GLN A 27 -6.21 7.45 -4.22
C GLN A 27 -6.08 7.39 -5.74
N THR A 28 -5.00 6.76 -6.21
CA THR A 28 -4.62 6.79 -7.62
C THR A 28 -4.14 5.39 -8.02
N PRO A 29 -4.80 4.71 -8.95
CA PRO A 29 -4.34 3.43 -9.45
C PRO A 29 -3.00 3.61 -10.16
N SER A 30 -2.10 2.63 -10.02
CA SER A 30 -1.01 2.52 -10.99
C SER A 30 -1.56 2.08 -12.35
N ASP A 31 -0.81 2.31 -13.42
CA ASP A 31 -1.21 1.82 -14.74
C ASP A 31 -1.32 0.28 -14.74
N PRO A 32 -2.51 -0.27 -15.06
CA PRO A 32 -2.67 -1.70 -15.23
C PRO A 32 -1.92 -2.20 -16.46
N PRO A 33 -1.52 -3.48 -16.50
CA PRO A 33 -0.96 -4.06 -17.71
C PRO A 33 -2.07 -4.10 -18.77
N ASN A 34 -1.70 -4.10 -20.05
CA ASN A 34 -2.67 -4.46 -21.07
C ASN A 34 -2.96 -5.96 -20.97
N LEU A 35 -4.11 -6.32 -20.40
CA LEU A 35 -4.50 -7.70 -20.14
C LEU A 35 -5.20 -8.37 -21.34
N GLY A 36 -5.49 -7.64 -22.42
CA GLY A 36 -6.31 -8.15 -23.53
C GLY A 36 -7.77 -8.43 -23.14
N ASP A 37 -8.58 -8.84 -24.12
CA ASP A 37 -10.01 -9.09 -23.92
C ASP A 37 -10.26 -10.36 -23.09
N GLY A 38 -11.26 -10.31 -22.19
CA GLY A 38 -11.71 -11.45 -21.38
C GLY A 38 -11.04 -11.61 -20.00
N ASN A 39 -10.10 -10.73 -19.63
CA ASN A 39 -9.44 -10.77 -18.32
C ASN A 39 -10.08 -9.81 -17.32
N ILE A 40 -10.36 -10.31 -16.10
CA ILE A 40 -10.88 -9.51 -14.98
C ILE A 40 -9.77 -9.26 -13.97
N LEU A 41 -9.41 -7.99 -13.80
CA LEU A 41 -8.48 -7.56 -12.78
C LEU A 41 -9.20 -7.48 -11.43
N MET A 42 -8.90 -8.44 -10.55
CA MET A 42 -9.54 -8.51 -9.24
C MET A 42 -8.96 -7.46 -8.29
N SER A 43 -7.64 -7.40 -8.14
CA SER A 43 -6.95 -6.44 -7.28
C SER A 43 -5.78 -5.81 -7.99
N TRP A 44 -5.53 -4.53 -7.71
CA TRP A 44 -4.43 -3.78 -8.31
C TRP A 44 -3.73 -2.91 -7.28
N PRO A 45 -2.45 -2.56 -7.48
CA PRO A 45 -1.79 -1.57 -6.67
C PRO A 45 -2.34 -0.16 -6.89
N TYR A 46 -2.45 0.59 -5.80
CA TYR A 46 -2.85 2.00 -5.76
C TYR A 46 -1.87 2.78 -4.90
N PHE A 47 -1.67 4.02 -5.28
CA PHE A 47 -1.10 5.07 -4.44
C PHE A 47 -2.21 5.64 -3.56
N ILE A 48 -2.03 5.60 -2.25
CA ILE A 48 -2.95 6.14 -1.26
C ILE A 48 -2.26 7.32 -0.58
N ASP A 49 -2.76 8.53 -0.86
CA ASP A 49 -2.32 9.74 -0.18
C ASP A 49 -3.05 9.85 1.15
N LEU A 50 -2.31 9.70 2.25
CA LEU A 50 -2.81 9.77 3.61
C LEU A 50 -2.45 11.11 4.25
N LYS A 51 -3.45 11.82 4.77
CA LYS A 51 -3.25 12.91 5.74
C LYS A 51 -3.26 12.32 7.14
N ILE A 52 -2.09 12.26 7.76
CA ILE A 52 -1.90 11.72 9.11
C ILE A 52 -2.44 12.71 10.13
N THR A 53 -3.33 12.22 10.99
CA THR A 53 -3.91 12.99 12.10
C THR A 53 -3.22 12.68 13.42
N ARG A 54 -2.78 11.43 13.61
CA ARG A 54 -2.10 10.98 14.83
C ARG A 54 -1.20 9.78 14.52
N VAL A 55 -0.01 9.74 15.11
CA VAL A 55 0.85 8.56 15.13
C VAL A 55 0.57 7.80 16.43
N ASN A 56 0.25 6.50 16.33
CA ASN A 56 -0.06 5.67 17.49
C ASN A 56 1.13 4.81 17.93
N LYS A 57 1.89 4.25 16.97
CA LYS A 57 3.13 3.50 17.20
C LYS A 57 4.14 3.77 16.09
N GLY A 58 5.43 3.67 16.39
CA GLY A 58 6.51 4.00 15.45
C GLY A 58 6.75 5.50 15.31
N LYS A 59 7.52 5.90 14.30
CA LYS A 59 7.89 7.30 14.04
C LYS A 59 7.67 7.64 12.57
N ILE A 60 7.00 8.77 12.33
CA ILE A 60 6.84 9.35 10.99
C ILE A 60 6.78 10.87 11.12
N GLY A 61 7.68 11.57 10.44
CA GLY A 61 7.81 13.03 10.55
C GLY A 61 6.83 13.80 9.66
N ALA A 62 6.40 13.17 8.57
CA ALA A 62 5.53 13.81 7.59
C ALA A 62 4.05 13.77 8.02
N LYS A 63 3.34 14.90 7.87
CA LYS A 63 1.88 14.99 8.09
C LYS A 63 1.05 14.46 6.92
N LYS A 64 1.67 14.33 5.74
CA LYS A 64 1.07 13.73 4.55
C LYS A 64 2.08 12.75 3.96
N ILE A 65 1.62 11.58 3.59
CA ILE A 65 2.43 10.55 2.94
C ILE A 65 1.67 9.95 1.78
N THR A 66 2.40 9.40 0.83
CA THR A 66 1.87 8.46 -0.15
C THR A 66 2.33 7.06 0.25
N ALA A 67 1.39 6.12 0.34
CA ALA A 67 1.66 4.72 0.62
C ALA A 67 1.06 3.84 -0.47
N LEU A 68 1.63 2.66 -0.69
CA LEU A 68 1.14 1.68 -1.65
C LEU A 68 0.13 0.76 -0.98
N SER A 69 -0.96 0.45 -1.67
CA SER A 69 -1.93 -0.56 -1.22
C SER A 69 -2.33 -1.43 -2.39
N VAL A 70 -2.58 -2.72 -2.15
CA VAL A 70 -3.25 -3.60 -3.11
C VAL A 70 -4.71 -3.71 -2.71
N GLN A 71 -5.61 -3.28 -3.59
CA GLN A 71 -7.04 -3.24 -3.31
C GLN A 71 -7.86 -3.55 -4.57
N HIS A 72 -9.12 -3.93 -4.35
CA HIS A 72 -10.11 -4.05 -5.42
C HIS A 72 -10.41 -2.67 -6.04
N THR A 73 -11.02 -2.66 -7.22
CA THR A 73 -11.24 -1.50 -8.10
C THR A 73 -12.13 -0.37 -7.53
N TYR A 74 -12.57 -0.45 -6.28
CA TYR A 74 -13.50 0.51 -5.71
C TYR A 74 -12.79 1.65 -4.97
N TRP A 75 -13.25 2.88 -5.22
CA TRP A 75 -12.92 4.05 -4.40
C TRP A 75 -13.37 3.83 -2.96
N ARG A 76 -12.47 3.97 -1.98
CA ARG A 76 -12.84 3.87 -0.55
C ARG A 76 -13.29 5.23 -0.01
N SER A 77 -14.48 5.69 -0.40
CA SER A 77 -15.09 6.95 0.07
C SER A 77 -15.64 6.88 1.50
N ASP A 78 -15.94 5.69 1.99
CA ASP A 78 -16.77 5.44 3.18
C ASP A 78 -15.98 5.46 4.51
N LEU A 79 -14.69 5.82 4.49
CA LEU A 79 -13.77 5.37 5.55
C LEU A 79 -13.11 6.43 6.42
N GLY A 80 -13.75 7.60 6.64
CA GLY A 80 -13.43 8.52 7.73
C GLY A 80 -11.94 8.69 8.09
N THR A 81 -11.62 8.84 9.38
CA THR A 81 -10.25 8.66 9.89
C THR A 81 -10.09 7.19 10.26
N LYS A 82 -9.20 6.46 9.59
CA LYS A 82 -8.91 5.05 9.89
C LYS A 82 -7.52 4.84 10.47
N LYS A 83 -7.38 3.69 11.15
CA LYS A 83 -6.12 3.10 11.60
C LYS A 83 -5.43 2.45 10.39
N TRP A 84 -4.16 2.76 10.18
CA TRP A 84 -3.35 2.28 9.07
C TRP A 84 -2.06 1.68 9.60
N TRP A 85 -1.83 0.40 9.26
CA TRP A 85 -0.58 -0.29 9.53
C TRP A 85 0.34 -0.13 8.33
N LEU A 86 1.45 0.56 8.54
CA LEU A 86 2.41 0.92 7.51
C LEU A 86 3.68 0.11 7.69
N ARG A 87 4.13 -0.49 6.60
CA ARG A 87 5.37 -1.25 6.51
C ARG A 87 6.32 -0.54 5.56
N ARG A 88 7.53 -0.18 6.01
CA ARG A 88 8.57 0.40 5.15
C ARG A 88 8.84 -0.54 3.99
N ASN A 89 9.01 0.02 2.79
CA ASN A 89 9.28 -0.75 1.59
C ASN A 89 10.64 -0.44 0.95
N THR A 90 11.05 -1.31 0.03
CA THR A 90 12.35 -1.23 -0.68
C THR A 90 12.53 0.03 -1.52
N GLU A 91 11.44 0.69 -1.90
CA GLU A 91 11.44 1.95 -2.68
C GLU A 91 11.47 3.21 -1.78
N GLY A 92 11.75 3.05 -0.48
CA GLY A 92 11.87 4.16 0.47
C GLY A 92 10.54 4.72 0.98
N GLY A 93 9.42 4.12 0.62
CA GLY A 93 8.07 4.50 1.04
C GLY A 93 7.46 3.51 2.03
N TYR A 94 6.12 3.42 2.00
CA TYR A 94 5.35 2.49 2.83
C TYR A 94 4.38 1.66 2.00
N ASN A 95 4.23 0.39 2.36
CA ASN A 95 3.11 -0.45 2.01
C ASN A 95 2.06 -0.38 3.14
N ILE A 96 0.79 -0.27 2.77
CA ILE A 96 -0.35 -0.43 3.66
C ILE A 96 -0.61 -1.93 3.80
N LEU A 97 -0.52 -2.44 5.02
CA LEU A 97 -0.79 -3.85 5.28
C LEU A 97 -2.29 -4.14 5.26
N THR A 98 -2.66 -5.20 4.57
CA THR A 98 -4.00 -5.79 4.66
C THR A 98 -4.06 -6.67 5.89
N VAL A 99 -4.80 -6.24 6.91
CA VAL A 99 -5.03 -7.02 8.12
C VAL A 99 -6.21 -7.95 7.90
N GLN A 100 -5.93 -9.25 7.76
CA GLN A 100 -6.94 -10.29 7.67
C GLN A 100 -7.36 -10.74 9.08
N GLY A 101 -8.67 -10.95 9.29
CA GLY A 101 -9.19 -11.47 10.57
C GLY A 101 -9.18 -10.50 11.74
N GLY A 102 -8.90 -9.20 11.52
CA GLY A 102 -9.00 -8.16 12.56
C GLY A 102 -7.89 -8.16 13.62
N HIS A 103 -6.93 -9.08 13.55
CA HIS A 103 -5.82 -9.15 14.49
C HIS A 103 -4.75 -8.10 14.18
N GLU A 104 -4.29 -7.37 15.19
CA GLU A 104 -3.18 -6.42 15.01
C GLU A 104 -1.90 -7.17 14.58
N PRO A 105 -1.29 -6.84 13.43
CA PRO A 105 -0.01 -7.43 13.04
C PRO A 105 1.07 -7.07 14.06
N PRO A 106 2.10 -7.91 14.26
CA PRO A 106 3.21 -7.58 15.15
C PRO A 106 3.99 -6.35 14.66
N GLN A 107 4.62 -5.63 15.58
CA GLN A 107 5.55 -4.55 15.21
C GLN A 107 6.87 -5.14 14.72
N CYS A 108 7.45 -4.58 13.67
CA CYS A 108 8.74 -5.00 13.16
C CYS A 108 9.86 -4.72 14.17
N SER A 109 10.85 -5.61 14.24
CA SER A 109 12.09 -5.31 14.94
C SER A 109 12.88 -4.23 14.19
N ALA A 110 13.70 -3.46 14.91
CA ALA A 110 14.47 -2.36 14.32
C ALA A 110 15.42 -2.81 13.20
N ALA A 111 15.94 -4.05 13.30
CA ALA A 111 16.85 -4.66 12.34
C ALA A 111 16.15 -5.32 11.15
N MET A 112 14.81 -5.38 11.12
CA MET A 112 14.10 -6.05 10.04
C MET A 112 14.21 -5.23 8.74
N PRO A 113 14.69 -5.81 7.63
CA PRO A 113 14.82 -5.11 6.36
C PRO A 113 13.44 -4.66 5.84
N PRO A 114 13.35 -3.63 4.99
CA PRO A 114 12.08 -3.22 4.37
C PRO A 114 11.42 -4.36 3.59
N ALA A 115 10.09 -4.35 3.50
CA ALA A 115 9.36 -5.28 2.65
C ALA A 115 9.49 -4.91 1.17
N THR A 116 9.32 -5.88 0.27
CA THR A 116 9.22 -5.58 -1.17
C THR A 116 8.08 -4.61 -1.41
N ALA A 117 8.32 -3.53 -2.16
CA ALA A 117 7.26 -2.61 -2.55
C ALA A 117 6.22 -3.30 -3.44
N TYR A 118 4.95 -2.87 -3.34
CA TYR A 118 3.90 -3.42 -4.20
C TYR A 118 4.00 -2.96 -5.67
N LEU A 119 4.85 -1.98 -5.92
CA LEU A 119 5.20 -1.50 -7.25
C LEU A 119 6.70 -1.32 -7.32
N THR A 120 7.30 -1.73 -8.42
CA THR A 120 8.70 -1.50 -8.74
C THR A 120 8.77 -0.59 -9.96
N PRO A 121 9.29 0.63 -9.82
CA PRO A 121 9.50 1.53 -10.95
C PRO A 121 10.46 0.97 -11.99
N ALA A 122 10.33 1.40 -13.24
CA ALA A 122 11.34 1.15 -14.26
C ALA A 122 12.65 1.90 -13.94
N PRO A 123 13.81 1.48 -14.50
CA PRO A 123 15.06 2.22 -14.32
C PRO A 123 14.92 3.70 -14.69
N GLY A 124 15.32 4.59 -13.77
CA GLY A 124 15.20 6.04 -13.94
C GLY A 124 13.82 6.64 -13.62
N GLN A 125 12.84 5.83 -13.24
CA GLN A 125 11.51 6.27 -12.80
C GLN A 125 11.38 6.17 -11.28
N THR A 126 10.63 7.09 -10.66
CA THR A 126 10.27 7.01 -9.23
C THR A 126 8.82 6.59 -9.03
N LEU A 127 8.47 6.14 -7.81
CA LEU A 127 7.08 5.92 -7.42
C LEU A 127 6.22 7.18 -7.56
N ASP A 128 6.79 8.36 -7.34
CA ASP A 128 6.06 9.63 -7.51
C ASP A 128 5.77 9.93 -8.99
N ASP A 129 6.67 9.54 -9.90
CA ASP A 129 6.44 9.69 -11.34
C ASP A 129 5.31 8.76 -11.81
N MET A 130 5.31 7.50 -11.37
CA MET A 130 4.22 6.56 -11.63
C MET A 130 2.89 7.08 -11.07
N ARG A 131 2.90 7.66 -9.85
CA ARG A 131 1.71 8.28 -9.25
C ARG A 131 1.21 9.47 -10.06
N LYS A 132 2.09 10.35 -10.51
CA LYS A 132 1.72 11.51 -11.35
C LYS A 132 1.11 11.05 -12.67
N ALA A 133 1.70 10.07 -13.33
CA ALA A 133 1.18 9.48 -14.57
C ALA A 133 -0.22 8.88 -14.35
N GLY A 134 -0.39 8.04 -13.31
CA GLY A 134 -1.69 7.48 -12.94
C GLY A 134 -2.72 8.57 -12.64
N LYS A 135 -2.32 9.64 -11.94
CA LYS A 135 -3.22 10.77 -11.63
C LYS A 135 -3.62 11.55 -12.88
N GLN A 136 -2.72 11.72 -13.84
CA GLN A 136 -3.03 12.38 -15.12
C GLN A 136 -4.04 11.57 -15.93
N ARG A 137 -3.92 10.25 -15.91
CA ARG A 137 -4.76 9.34 -16.71
C ARG A 137 -6.11 9.03 -16.08
N TYR A 138 -6.14 8.78 -14.77
CA TYR A 138 -7.32 8.30 -14.05
C TYR A 138 -7.87 9.30 -13.02
N GLY A 139 -7.16 10.40 -12.76
CA GLY A 139 -7.48 11.31 -11.67
C GLY A 139 -7.03 10.79 -10.30
N SER A 140 -7.27 11.59 -9.26
CA SER A 140 -6.96 11.23 -7.86
C SER A 140 -8.18 10.75 -7.05
N ARG A 141 -9.32 10.59 -7.73
CA ARG A 141 -10.59 10.04 -7.24
C ARG A 141 -11.30 9.26 -8.36
N PRO A 142 -10.68 8.20 -8.88
CA PRO A 142 -11.32 7.33 -9.87
C PRO A 142 -12.47 6.55 -9.26
#